data_AF-A0A933EVE5-F1
#
_entry.id   AF-A0A933EVE5-F1
#
_cell.length_a   1.000
_cell.length_b   1.000
_cell.length_c   1.000
_cell.angle_alpha   90.00
_cell.angle_beta   90.00
_cell.angle_gamma   90.00
#
_symmetry.space_group_name_H-M   'P 1'
#
loop_
_entity.id
_entity.type
_entity.pdbx_description
1 polymer ?
#
loop_
_entity_poly.entity_id
_entity_poly.type
_entity_poly.pdbx_seq_one_letter_code
_entity_poly.pdbx_strand_id
1 'polypeptide(L)'
;MYDPTNHIRRAHRVIASLNREQVDYLDQIGKDAQFSAGIKLSRTQILAAMVNALKRLNLTGEGVTTAGQFEQRIVDAMMHNARSAKRNHSRRSGS
;
A
#
# COMPACT_ATOMS: atom_id res chain seq x y z
N MET A 1 -7.02 10.91 39.57
CA MET A 1 -8.04 10.80 38.52
C MET A 1 -7.37 10.16 37.32
N TYR A 2 -7.70 8.89 37.02
CA TYR A 2 -7.11 8.14 35.91
C TYR A 2 -7.92 8.48 34.65
N ASP A 3 -7.27 9.01 33.60
CA ASP A 3 -7.88 9.18 32.28
C ASP A 3 -7.79 7.83 31.54
N PRO A 4 -8.91 7.13 31.31
CA PRO A 4 -8.90 5.80 30.72
C PRO A 4 -8.85 5.81 29.18
N THR A 5 -8.68 6.96 28.51
CA THR A 5 -8.92 7.07 27.06
C THR A 5 -7.69 7.40 26.22
N ASN A 6 -6.49 7.44 26.80
CA ASN A 6 -5.27 7.63 26.02
C ASN A 6 -4.82 6.34 25.31
N HIS A 7 -5.67 5.81 24.42
CA HIS A 7 -5.27 4.90 23.36
C HIS A 7 -4.47 5.68 22.33
N ILE A 8 -3.27 6.12 22.73
CA ILE A 8 -2.19 6.42 21.78
C ILE A 8 -2.12 5.18 20.91
N ARG A 9 -2.51 5.30 19.64
CA ARG A 9 -2.26 4.27 18.62
C ARG A 9 -0.75 4.08 18.61
N ARG A 10 -0.26 3.14 19.41
CA ARG A 10 1.17 2.92 19.62
C ARG A 10 1.74 2.59 18.26
N ALA A 11 2.55 3.50 17.72
CA ALA A 11 3.28 3.23 16.50
C ALA A 11 4.24 2.07 16.81
N HIS A 12 3.97 0.89 16.23
CA HIS A 12 4.86 -0.24 16.35
C HIS A 12 6.02 -0.05 15.36
N ARG A 13 7.25 -0.05 15.89
CA ARG A 13 8.44 0.04 15.06
C ARG A 13 8.66 -1.30 14.37
N VAL A 14 8.55 -1.30 13.05
CA VAL A 14 8.93 -2.45 12.21
C VAL A 14 10.33 -2.19 11.66
N ILE A 15 11.22 -3.16 11.81
CA ILE A 15 12.54 -3.15 11.17
C ILE A 15 12.44 -4.08 9.97
N ALA A 16 12.61 -3.53 8.77
CA ALA A 16 12.61 -4.29 7.53
C ALA A 16 13.98 -4.15 6.86
N SER A 17 14.52 -5.27 6.40
CA SER A 17 15.72 -5.31 5.56
C SER A 17 15.29 -5.22 4.10
N LEU A 18 15.62 -4.12 3.45
CA LEU A 18 15.37 -3.89 2.03
C LEU A 18 16.72 -3.79 1.31
N ASN A 19 16.78 -4.29 0.08
CA ASN A 19 17.95 -4.10 -0.76
C ASN A 19 18.01 -2.65 -1.29
N ARG A 20 19.14 -2.29 -1.91
CA ARG A 20 19.35 -0.91 -2.39
C ARG A 20 18.31 -0.49 -3.43
N GLU A 21 17.97 -1.37 -4.36
CA GLU A 21 16.97 -1.11 -5.40
C GLU A 21 15.58 -0.82 -4.82
N GLN A 22 15.17 -1.56 -3.79
CA GLN A 22 13.91 -1.35 -3.08
C GLN A 22 13.90 -0.02 -2.34
N VAL A 23 15.01 0.35 -1.68
CA VAL A 23 15.13 1.64 -1.00
C VAL A 23 15.10 2.79 -2.02
N ASP A 24 15.83 2.66 -3.11
CA ASP A 24 15.88 3.66 -4.18
C ASP A 24 14.49 3.86 -4.82
N TYR A 25 13.72 2.78 -5.00
CA TYR A 25 12.33 2.85 -5.46
C TYR A 25 11.42 3.61 -4.49
N LEU A 26 11.53 3.35 -3.17
CA LEU A 26 10.78 4.10 -2.15
C LEU A 26 11.15 5.59 -2.17
N ASP A 27 12.42 5.92 -2.33
CA ASP A 27 12.88 7.30 -2.43
C ASP A 27 12.39 7.97 -3.71
N GLN A 28 12.33 7.24 -4.82
CA GLN A 28 11.80 7.75 -6.07
C GLN A 28 10.32 8.12 -5.93
N ILE A 29 9.48 7.27 -5.33
CA ILE A 29 8.08 7.59 -5.05
C ILE A 29 7.96 8.86 -4.18
N GLY A 30 8.81 8.96 -3.15
CA GLY A 30 8.84 10.14 -2.28
C GLY A 30 9.17 11.42 -3.03
N LYS A 31 10.17 11.36 -3.92
CA LYS A 31 10.55 12.47 -4.81
C LYS A 31 9.43 12.80 -5.79
N ASP A 32 8.83 11.81 -6.43
CA ASP A 32 7.76 12.01 -7.40
C ASP A 32 6.55 12.71 -6.76
N ALA A 33 6.15 12.31 -5.55
CA ALA A 33 5.10 12.98 -4.79
C ALA A 33 5.47 14.44 -4.42
N GLN A 34 6.75 14.67 -4.08
CA GLN A 34 7.25 16.01 -3.77
C GLN A 34 7.27 16.90 -5.01
N PHE A 35 7.72 16.40 -6.16
CA PHE A 35 7.78 17.16 -7.41
C PHE A 35 6.41 17.37 -8.05
N SER A 36 5.52 16.38 -7.98
CA SER A 36 4.20 16.46 -8.61
C SER A 36 3.17 17.23 -7.78
N ALA A 37 3.15 17.03 -6.47
CA ALA A 37 2.11 17.55 -5.58
C ALA A 37 2.64 18.44 -4.45
N GLY A 38 3.96 18.64 -4.35
CA GLY A 38 4.58 19.40 -3.25
C GLY A 38 4.59 18.67 -1.91
N ILE A 39 4.17 17.40 -1.87
CA ILE A 39 4.02 16.63 -0.63
C ILE A 39 5.22 15.70 -0.45
N LYS A 40 5.93 15.87 0.68
CA LYS A 40 7.01 14.97 1.07
C LYS A 40 6.44 13.70 1.71
N LEU A 41 6.56 12.58 1.01
CA LEU A 41 6.26 11.25 1.57
C LEU A 41 7.54 10.62 2.12
N SER A 42 7.53 10.30 3.41
CA SER A 42 8.60 9.50 4.03
C SER A 42 8.46 8.02 3.66
N ARG A 43 9.58 7.28 3.68
CA ARG A 43 9.60 5.82 3.46
C ARG A 43 8.57 5.09 4.32
N THR A 44 8.43 5.48 5.60
CA THR A 44 7.45 4.89 6.53
C THR A 44 6.00 5.18 6.10
N GLN A 45 5.71 6.38 5.60
CA GLN A 45 4.37 6.71 5.08
C GLN A 45 4.05 5.92 3.81
N ILE A 46 5.03 5.74 2.93
CA ILE A 46 4.88 4.93 1.71
C ILE A 46 4.59 3.47 2.11
N LEU A 47 5.40 2.89 3.00
CA LEU A 47 5.16 1.53 3.51
C LEU A 47 3.79 1.40 4.19
N ALA A 48 3.39 2.37 5.01
CA ALA A 48 2.07 2.37 5.64
C ALA A 48 0.93 2.46 4.61
N ALA A 49 1.10 3.27 3.55
CA ALA A 49 0.15 3.36 2.46
C ALA A 49 0.03 2.04 1.69
N MET A 50 1.15 1.37 1.43
CA MET A 50 1.17 0.04 0.81
C MET A 50 0.43 -0.99 1.67
N VAL A 51 0.72 -1.06 2.98
CA VAL A 51 0.01 -1.96 3.91
C VAL A 51 -1.49 -1.67 3.94
N ASN A 52 -1.88 -0.39 3.97
CA ASN A 52 -3.29 -0.02 3.93
C ASN A 52 -3.96 -0.41 2.60
N ALA A 53 -3.26 -0.31 1.47
CA ALA A 53 -3.75 -0.77 0.18
C ALA A 53 -3.95 -2.28 0.17
N LEU A 54 -2.98 -3.06 0.68
CA LEU A 54 -3.10 -4.51 0.82
C LEU A 54 -4.31 -4.92 1.68
N LYS A 55 -4.54 -4.22 2.79
CA LYS A 55 -5.74 -4.42 3.63
C LYS A 55 -7.03 -4.13 2.88
N ARG A 56 -7.08 -3.05 2.08
CA ARG A 56 -8.26 -2.70 1.27
C ARG A 56 -8.55 -3.72 0.17
N LEU A 57 -7.51 -4.38 -0.33
CA LEU A 57 -7.62 -5.47 -1.30
C LEU A 57 -8.09 -6.79 -0.66
N ASN A 58 -8.29 -6.83 0.67
CA ASN A 58 -8.60 -8.04 1.43
C ASN A 58 -7.64 -9.20 1.12
N LEU A 59 -6.37 -8.87 0.85
CA LEU A 59 -5.34 -9.86 0.57
C LEU A 59 -5.00 -10.62 1.85
N THR A 60 -5.18 -11.94 1.81
CA THR A 60 -4.79 -12.84 2.90
C THR A 60 -3.53 -13.62 2.52
N GLY A 61 -2.71 -13.91 3.53
CA GLY A 61 -1.57 -14.82 3.42
C GLY A 61 -1.98 -16.31 3.43
N GLU A 62 -3.28 -16.60 3.34
CA GLU A 62 -3.79 -17.96 3.42
C GLU A 62 -3.35 -18.77 2.20
N GLY A 63 -2.64 -19.86 2.45
CA GLY A 63 -2.05 -20.70 1.40
C GLY A 63 -0.84 -20.09 0.70
N VAL A 64 -0.21 -19.05 1.26
CA VAL A 64 1.02 -18.46 0.70
C VAL A 64 2.23 -19.09 1.37
N THR A 65 3.03 -19.84 0.60
CA THR A 65 4.18 -20.58 1.14
C THR A 65 5.52 -19.87 0.88
N THR A 66 5.55 -18.92 -0.06
CA THR A 66 6.76 -18.16 -0.40
C THR A 66 6.47 -16.67 -0.59
N ALA A 67 7.48 -15.83 -0.35
CA ALA A 67 7.37 -14.38 -0.56
C ALA A 67 7.00 -14.04 -2.02
N GLY A 68 7.54 -14.76 -3.01
CA GLY A 68 7.21 -14.55 -4.42
C GLY A 68 5.76 -14.90 -4.78
N GLN A 69 5.18 -15.94 -4.16
CA GLN A 69 3.75 -16.22 -4.33
C GLN A 69 2.87 -15.11 -3.74
N PHE A 70 3.30 -14.51 -2.62
CA PHE A 70 2.61 -13.36 -2.06
C PHE A 70 2.63 -12.17 -3.01
N GLU A 71 3.83 -11.87 -3.55
CA GLU A 71 4.02 -10.79 -4.52
C GLU A 71 3.13 -10.96 -5.75
N GLN A 72 3.12 -12.15 -6.35
CA GLN A 72 2.26 -12.43 -7.50
C GLN A 72 0.78 -12.25 -7.18
N ARG A 73 0.33 -12.71 -6.00
CA ARG A 73 -1.06 -12.55 -5.56
C ARG A 73 -1.44 -11.07 -5.38
N ILE A 74 -0.52 -10.23 -4.89
CA ILE A 74 -0.73 -8.77 -4.80
C ILE A 74 -0.94 -8.20 -6.20
N VAL A 75 -0.06 -8.54 -7.14
CA VAL A 75 -0.13 -8.07 -8.53
C VAL A 75 -1.47 -8.49 -9.18
N ASP A 76 -1.86 -9.75 -9.01
CA ASP A 76 -3.10 -10.28 -9.57
C ASP A 76 -4.34 -9.56 -9.02
N ALA A 77 -4.37 -9.30 -7.70
CA ALA A 77 -5.47 -8.57 -7.07
C ALA A 77 -5.57 -7.11 -7.53
N MET A 78 -4.43 -6.44 -7.74
CA MET A 78 -4.40 -5.08 -8.28
C MET A 78 -4.90 -5.05 -9.73
N MET A 79 -4.47 -6.00 -10.57
CA MET A 79 -4.88 -6.10 -11.97
C MET A 79 -6.37 -6.43 -12.12
N HIS A 80 -6.90 -7.32 -11.27
CA HIS A 80 -8.32 -7.69 -11.30
C HIS A 80 -9.23 -6.51 -10.92
N ASN A 81 -8.83 -5.69 -9.94
CA ASN A 81 -9.56 -4.48 -9.57
C ASN A 81 -9.48 -3.39 -10.64
N ALA A 82 -8.31 -3.20 -11.27
CA ALA A 82 -8.18 -2.25 -12.38
C ALA A 82 -9.10 -2.61 -13.57
N ARG A 83 -9.22 -3.91 -13.88
CA ARG A 83 -10.13 -4.41 -14.93
C ARG A 83 -11.61 -4.22 -14.56
N SER A 84 -11.96 -4.47 -13.30
CA SER A 84 -13.33 -4.30 -12.80
C SER A 84 -13.76 -2.82 -12.79
N ALA A 85 -12.84 -1.89 -12.46
CA ALA A 85 -13.10 -0.45 -12.52
C ALA A 85 -13.34 0.05 -13.95
N LYS A 86 -12.57 -0.45 -14.94
CA LYS A 86 -12.71 -0.05 -16.35
C LYS A 86 -14.04 -0.50 -16.95
N ARG A 87 -14.59 -1.64 -16.51
CA ARG A 87 -15.88 -2.18 -16.97
C ARG A 87 -17.11 -1.42 -16.45
N ASN A 88 -16.99 -0.73 -15.31
CA ASN A 88 -18.08 0.08 -14.78
C ASN A 88 -18.13 1.50 -15.37
N HIS A 89 -17.02 2.01 -15.90
CA HIS A 89 -16.97 3.33 -16.53
C HIS A 89 -17.68 3.35 -17.90
N SER A 90 -17.60 2.27 -18.68
CA SER A 90 -18.26 2.17 -20.00
C SER A 90 -19.78 2.02 -19.94
N ARG A 91 -20.37 1.80 -18.75
CA ARG A 91 -21.83 1.71 -18.55
C ARG A 91 -22.49 3.01 -18.10
N ARG A 92 -21.73 4.02 -17.69
CA ARG A 92 -22.27 5.30 -17.18
C ARG A 92 -22.21 6.45 -18.19
N SER A 93 -21.58 6.24 -19.35
CA SER A 93 -21.48 7.23 -20.43
C SER A 93 -22.52 7.03 -21.55
N GLY A 94 -23.54 6.19 -21.32
CA GLY A 94 -24.66 5.98 -22.23
C GLY A 94 -26.00 6.13 -21.52
N SER A 95 -26.41 7.36 -21.23
CA SER A 95 -27.80 7.77 -20.96
C SER A 95 -27.91 9.26 -21.25
#